data_AF-A0A5J5TB18-F1
#
_entry.id   AF-A0A5J5TB18-F1
#
_cell.length_a   1.000
_cell.length_b   1.000
_cell.length_c   1.000
_cell.angle_alpha   90.00
_cell.angle_beta   90.00
_cell.angle_gamma   90.00
#
_symmetry.space_group_name_H-M   'P 1'
#
loop_
_entity.id
_entity.type
_entity.pdbx_description
1 polymer ?
#
loop_
_entity_poly.entity_id
_entity_poly.type
_entity_poly.pdbx_seq_one_letter_code
_entity_poly.pdbx_strand_id
1 'polypeptide(L)'
;LPHSHSDHCPVVVSLYGSNVINRVVRMFHFVMAWQTHADFSTMLQASWRDNVELLDSLLSLQVSLGEWNKSSFGNIFKRKRHLLACLDGVRKALEIEPNPFLFRLEKDLMTEYKIVLVQEESFLY
;
A
#
# COMPACT_ATOMS: atom_id res chain seq x y z
N LEU A 1 -22.53 19.54 1.68
CA LEU A 1 -23.06 18.16 1.78
C LEU A 1 -22.13 17.26 0.95
N PRO A 2 -21.52 16.21 1.53
CA PRO A 2 -20.44 15.48 0.87
C PRO A 2 -21.00 14.42 -0.08
N HIS A 3 -20.53 14.41 -1.33
CA HIS A 3 -20.73 13.33 -2.29
C HIS A 3 -19.46 12.49 -2.35
N SER A 4 -19.41 11.44 -1.55
CA SER A 4 -18.32 10.47 -1.48
C SER A 4 -18.79 9.10 -1.98
N HIS A 5 -19.10 8.97 -3.26
CA HIS A 5 -19.35 7.67 -3.91
C HIS A 5 -18.90 7.75 -5.37
N SER A 6 -17.64 7.41 -5.62
CA SER A 6 -17.25 6.95 -6.95
C SER A 6 -17.48 5.44 -6.98
N ASP A 7 -18.59 5.01 -7.57
CA ASP A 7 -18.83 3.58 -7.91
C ASP A 7 -18.07 3.18 -9.20
N HIS A 8 -17.15 4.02 -9.66
CA HIS A 8 -16.32 3.75 -10.81
C HIS A 8 -15.14 2.86 -10.42
N CYS A 9 -15.29 1.56 -10.65
CA CYS A 9 -14.17 0.64 -10.76
C CYS A 9 -13.53 0.83 -12.15
N PRO A 10 -12.27 1.28 -12.26
CA PRO A 10 -11.62 1.37 -13.56
C PRO A 10 -11.40 -0.03 -14.13
N VAL A 11 -11.96 -0.28 -15.32
CA VAL A 11 -11.73 -1.51 -16.08
C VAL A 11 -10.48 -1.32 -16.93
N VAL A 12 -9.45 -2.12 -16.67
CA VAL A 12 -8.23 -2.16 -17.49
C VAL A 12 -8.43 -3.19 -18.59
N VAL A 13 -8.46 -2.74 -19.84
CA VAL A 13 -8.54 -3.60 -21.03
C VAL A 13 -7.19 -3.60 -21.73
N SER A 14 -6.57 -4.78 -21.87
CA SER A 14 -5.38 -4.96 -22.70
C SER A 14 -5.78 -5.38 -24.10
N LEU A 15 -5.43 -4.58 -25.10
CA LEU A 15 -5.77 -4.83 -26.51
C LEU A 15 -4.75 -5.70 -27.25
N TYR A 16 -3.66 -6.11 -26.58
CA TYR A 16 -2.66 -7.00 -27.16
C TYR A 16 -2.79 -8.40 -26.56
N GLY A 17 -3.03 -9.38 -27.44
CA GLY A 17 -3.15 -10.79 -27.10
C GLY A 17 -1.91 -11.32 -26.40
N SER A 18 -2.13 -12.38 -25.61
CA SER A 18 -1.17 -13.12 -24.79
C SER A 18 0.18 -13.35 -25.47
N ASN A 19 1.07 -12.36 -25.39
CA ASN A 19 2.48 -12.61 -25.52
C ASN A 19 2.94 -13.04 -24.14
N VAL A 20 3.35 -14.31 -24.08
CA VAL A 20 4.15 -14.98 -23.07
C VAL A 20 4.63 -14.01 -22.00
N ILE A 21 4.30 -14.34 -20.75
CA ILE A 21 4.80 -13.74 -19.51
C ILE A 21 6.34 -13.76 -19.56
N ASN A 22 6.93 -12.83 -20.31
CA ASN A 22 8.03 -12.08 -19.77
C ASN A 22 7.39 -11.50 -18.52
N ARG A 23 7.78 -12.01 -17.35
CA ARG A 23 7.71 -11.23 -16.13
C ARG A 23 8.28 -9.89 -16.56
N VAL A 24 7.42 -8.93 -16.90
CA VAL A 24 7.81 -7.57 -17.22
C VAL A 24 8.77 -7.28 -16.10
N VAL A 25 10.04 -7.11 -16.44
CA VAL A 25 11.06 -6.70 -15.49
C VAL A 25 10.39 -5.52 -14.83
N ARG A 26 9.87 -5.72 -13.61
CA ARG A 26 9.04 -4.70 -12.97
C ARG A 26 10.05 -3.61 -12.75
N MET A 27 10.02 -2.63 -13.66
CA MET A 27 10.90 -1.50 -13.59
C MET A 27 10.67 -0.94 -12.20
N PHE A 28 11.77 -0.58 -11.55
CA PHE A 28 11.66 0.02 -10.25
C PHE A 28 10.92 1.34 -10.41
N HIS A 29 9.74 1.45 -9.79
CA HIS A 29 8.95 2.66 -9.80
C HIS A 29 9.00 3.26 -8.41
N PHE A 30 9.27 4.56 -8.36
CA PHE A 30 9.15 5.31 -7.13
C PHE A 30 7.68 5.39 -6.73
N VAL A 31 7.37 5.06 -5.47
CA VAL A 31 6.02 5.12 -4.93
C VAL A 31 5.90 6.31 -3.98
N MET A 32 4.96 7.21 -4.23
CA MET A 32 4.77 8.42 -3.43
C MET A 32 4.48 8.13 -1.95
N ALA A 33 3.79 7.01 -1.64
CA ALA A 33 3.53 6.60 -0.26
C ALA A 33 4.81 6.41 0.56
N TRP A 34 5.96 6.16 -0.07
CA TRP A 34 7.22 6.05 0.66
C TRP A 34 7.58 7.33 1.42
N GLN A 35 7.28 8.51 0.85
CA GLN A 35 7.57 9.80 1.50
C GLN A 35 6.73 10.03 2.78
N THR A 36 5.63 9.31 2.94
CA THR A 36 4.79 9.40 4.14
C THR A 36 5.37 8.64 5.34
N HIS A 37 6.34 7.75 5.10
CA HIS A 37 6.95 6.96 6.17
C HIS A 37 8.06 7.77 6.86
N ALA A 38 8.01 7.89 8.18
CA ALA A 38 8.95 8.70 8.97
C ALA A 38 10.42 8.33 8.70
N ASP A 39 10.71 7.03 8.58
CA ASP A 39 12.07 6.53 8.37
C ASP A 39 12.54 6.55 6.91
N PHE A 40 11.71 7.01 5.96
CA PHE A 40 12.06 6.97 4.55
C PHE A 40 13.34 7.77 4.24
N SER A 41 13.45 8.99 4.78
CA SER A 41 14.63 9.83 4.56
C SER A 41 15.90 9.19 5.11
N THR A 42 15.83 8.63 6.33
CA THR A 42 16.95 7.94 6.97
C THR A 42 17.38 6.72 6.18
N MET A 43 16.43 5.90 5.73
CA MET A 43 16.73 4.71 4.92
C MET A 43 17.34 5.09 3.57
N LEU A 44 16.83 6.15 2.91
CA LEU A 44 17.34 6.61 1.62
C LEU A 44 18.81 7.06 1.74
N GLN A 45 19.12 7.85 2.76
CA GLN A 45 20.49 8.30 3.04
C GLN A 45 21.43 7.13 3.38
N ALA A 46 20.97 6.17 4.17
CA ALA A 46 21.77 5.00 4.54
C ALA A 46 22.03 4.05 3.34
N SER A 47 21.13 4.04 2.36
CA SER A 47 21.21 3.16 1.19
C SER A 47 21.97 3.77 0.01
N TRP A 48 22.14 5.10 0.00
CA TRP A 48 22.81 5.82 -1.08
C TRP A 48 24.34 5.71 -0.96
N ARG A 49 25.01 5.55 -2.10
CA ARG A 49 26.48 5.44 -2.18
C ARG A 49 27.03 6.55 -3.09
N ASP A 50 27.70 7.53 -2.49
CA ASP A 50 28.20 8.72 -3.21
C ASP A 50 29.51 8.49 -3.99
N ASN A 51 30.20 7.36 -3.78
CA ASN A 51 31.55 7.11 -4.33
C ASN A 51 31.60 5.93 -5.31
N VAL A 52 30.53 5.69 -6.06
CA VAL A 52 30.42 4.63 -7.08
C VAL A 52 29.76 5.20 -8.33
N GLU A 53 29.86 4.48 -9.45
CA GLU A 53 29.15 4.86 -10.66
C GLU A 53 27.65 4.95 -10.39
N LEU A 54 27.00 5.97 -10.97
CA LEU A 54 25.60 6.27 -10.74
C LEU A 54 24.69 5.04 -10.93
N LEU A 55 24.98 4.22 -11.94
CA LEU A 55 24.19 3.02 -12.23
C LEU A 55 24.29 1.99 -11.09
N ASP A 56 25.47 1.78 -10.53
CA ASP A 56 25.69 0.86 -9.41
C ASP A 56 25.01 1.36 -8.14
N SER A 57 25.07 2.67 -7.88
CA SER A 57 24.35 3.30 -6.76
C SER A 57 22.83 3.14 -6.90
N LEU A 58 22.29 3.30 -8.11
CA LEU A 58 20.87 3.09 -8.38
C LEU A 58 20.43 1.62 -8.24
N LEU A 59 21.25 0.67 -8.71
CA LEU A 59 20.96 -0.76 -8.56
C LEU A 59 21.00 -1.20 -7.08
N SER A 60 22.00 -0.73 -6.32
CA SER A 60 22.07 -0.97 -4.88
C SER A 60 20.86 -0.36 -4.16
N LEU A 61 20.51 0.88 -4.49
CA LEU A 61 19.37 1.58 -3.91
C LEU A 61 18.06 0.84 -4.21
N GLN A 62 17.87 0.33 -5.43
CA GLN A 62 16.70 -0.45 -5.82
C GLN A 62 16.52 -1.69 -4.94
N VAL A 63 17.61 -2.40 -4.62
CA VAL A 63 17.57 -3.58 -3.73
C VAL A 63 17.15 -3.17 -2.32
N SER A 64 17.81 -2.16 -1.74
CA SER A 64 17.51 -1.66 -0.39
C SER A 64 16.09 -1.14 -0.27
N LEU A 65 15.60 -0.39 -1.27
CA LEU A 65 14.21 0.07 -1.33
C LEU A 65 13.23 -1.09 -1.45
N GLY A 66 13.56 -2.13 -2.22
CA GLY A 66 12.73 -3.33 -2.32
C GLY A 66 12.58 -4.09 -1.00
N GLU A 67 13.65 -4.17 -0.22
CA GLU A 67 13.65 -4.79 1.12
C GLU A 67 12.92 -3.94 2.15
N TRP A 68 13.26 -2.64 2.22
CA TRP A 68 12.60 -1.69 3.11
C TRP A 68 11.10 -1.57 2.82
N ASN A 69 10.71 -1.59 1.55
CA ASN A 69 9.30 -1.54 1.18
C ASN A 69 8.54 -2.79 1.68
N LYS A 70 9.16 -3.97 1.60
CA LYS A 70 8.57 -5.19 2.15
C LYS A 70 8.49 -5.17 3.67
N SER A 71 9.50 -4.63 4.37
CA SER A 71 9.47 -4.59 5.84
C SER A 71 8.53 -3.51 6.37
N SER A 72 8.45 -2.35 5.71
CA SER A 72 7.71 -1.18 6.17
C SER A 72 6.24 -1.21 5.76
N PHE A 73 5.94 -1.66 4.53
CA PHE A 73 4.57 -1.72 4.02
C PHE A 73 3.99 -3.14 3.98
N GLY A 74 4.85 -4.17 3.93
CA GLY A 74 4.41 -5.56 3.91
C GLY A 74 3.54 -5.89 2.70
N ASN A 75 2.64 -6.87 2.87
CA ASN A 75 1.60 -7.15 1.89
C ASN A 75 0.36 -6.30 2.20
N ILE A 76 0.32 -5.08 1.64
CA ILE A 76 -0.79 -4.13 1.79
C ILE A 76 -2.14 -4.77 1.44
N PHE A 77 -2.21 -5.57 0.37
CA PHE A 77 -3.44 -6.27 -0.02
C PHE A 77 -3.90 -7.29 1.03
N LYS A 78 -2.96 -7.96 1.72
CA LYS A 78 -3.28 -8.84 2.85
C LYS A 78 -3.80 -8.04 4.04
N ARG A 79 -3.17 -6.91 4.38
CA ARG A 79 -3.60 -6.02 5.45
C ARG A 79 -5.00 -5.45 5.18
N LYS A 80 -5.26 -4.99 3.96
CA LYS A 80 -6.58 -4.52 3.50
C LYS A 80 -7.66 -5.59 3.70
N ARG A 81 -7.43 -6.81 3.23
CA ARG A 81 -8.37 -7.92 3.39
C ARG A 81 -8.64 -8.26 4.86
N HIS A 82 -7.59 -8.23 5.69
CA HIS A 82 -7.74 -8.47 7.13
C HIS A 82 -8.59 -7.39 7.80
N LEU A 83 -8.31 -6.11 7.54
CA LEU A 83 -9.09 -4.99 8.09
C LEU A 83 -10.55 -5.04 7.67
N LEU A 84 -10.84 -5.38 6.41
CA LEU A 84 -12.22 -5.57 5.94
C LEU A 84 -12.94 -6.70 6.68
N ALA A 85 -12.28 -7.84 6.90
CA ALA A 85 -12.85 -8.96 7.65
C ALA A 85 -13.11 -8.58 9.13
N CYS A 86 -12.20 -7.83 9.76
CA CYS A 86 -12.39 -7.34 11.12
C CYS A 86 -13.55 -6.34 11.21
N LEU A 87 -13.64 -5.39 10.26
CA LEU A 87 -14.74 -4.42 10.21
C LEU A 87 -16.10 -5.11 10.04
N ASP A 88 -16.19 -6.11 9.16
CA ASP A 88 -17.40 -6.91 8.97
C ASP A 88 -17.80 -7.64 10.26
N GLY A 89 -16.84 -8.26 10.95
CA GLY A 89 -17.07 -8.92 12.24
C GLY A 89 -17.55 -7.96 13.33
N VAL A 90 -16.92 -6.78 13.44
CA VAL A 90 -17.31 -5.76 14.44
C VAL A 90 -18.70 -5.21 14.16
N ARG A 91 -19.06 -4.95 12.90
CA ARG A 91 -20.40 -4.48 12.52
C ARG A 91 -21.47 -5.50 12.85
N LYS A 92 -21.24 -6.77 12.51
CA LYS A 92 -22.15 -7.87 12.89
C LYS A 92 -22.33 -7.98 14.40
N ALA A 93 -21.26 -7.81 15.17
CA ALA A 93 -21.35 -7.81 16.63
C ALA A 93 -22.16 -6.60 17.16
N LEU A 94 -22.00 -5.41 16.57
CA LEU A 94 -22.77 -4.21 16.90
C LEU A 94 -24.26 -4.32 16.57
N GLU A 95 -24.61 -5.04 15.50
CA GLU A 95 -26.01 -5.33 15.13
C GLU A 95 -26.70 -6.24 16.15
N ILE A 96 -25.96 -7.16 16.77
CA ILE A 96 -26.46 -8.06 17.80
C ILE A 96 -26.53 -7.34 19.15
N GLU A 97 -25.44 -6.68 19.55
CA GLU A 97 -25.33 -6.00 20.83
C GLU A 97 -24.49 -4.72 20.69
N PRO A 98 -25.14 -3.54 20.67
CA PRO A 98 -24.44 -2.27 20.64
C PRO A 98 -23.56 -2.08 21.87
N ASN A 99 -22.26 -1.90 21.64
CA ASN A 99 -21.27 -1.75 22.70
C ASN A 99 -20.34 -0.56 22.42
N PRO A 100 -20.17 0.40 23.35
CA PRO A 100 -19.27 1.54 23.20
C PRO A 100 -17.83 1.17 22.85
N PHE A 101 -17.34 0.01 23.32
CA PHE A 101 -16.03 -0.51 22.94
C PHE A 101 -15.99 -0.89 21.46
N LEU A 102 -17.01 -1.58 20.95
CA LEU A 102 -17.08 -1.99 19.55
C LEU A 102 -17.20 -0.79 18.61
N PHE A 103 -17.91 0.27 19.00
CA PHE A 103 -17.95 1.52 18.24
C PHE A 103 -16.58 2.21 18.16
N ARG A 104 -15.81 2.22 19.26
CA ARG A 104 -14.43 2.74 19.24
C ARG A 104 -13.54 1.89 18.34
N LEU A 105 -13.62 0.57 18.48
CA LEU A 105 -12.86 -0.36 17.64
C LEU A 105 -13.19 -0.20 16.15
N GLU A 106 -14.47 -0.06 15.79
CA GLU A 106 -14.87 0.20 14.41
C GLU A 106 -14.23 1.48 13.88
N LYS A 107 -14.25 2.56 14.66
CA LYS A 107 -13.64 3.85 14.28
C LYS A 107 -12.13 3.73 14.06
N ASP A 108 -11.44 3.01 14.94
CA ASP A 108 -10.01 2.80 14.84
C ASP A 108 -9.66 1.96 13.60
N LEU A 109 -10.38 0.86 13.38
CA LEU A 109 -10.23 0.02 12.18
C LEU A 109 -10.54 0.78 10.90
N MET A 110 -11.56 1.65 10.89
CA MET A 110 -11.88 2.52 9.75
C MET A 110 -10.79 3.54 9.47
N THR A 111 -10.14 4.06 10.52
CA THR A 111 -9.00 4.97 10.37
C THR A 111 -7.81 4.25 9.73
N GLU A 112 -7.48 3.06 10.23
CA GLU A 112 -6.41 2.24 9.66
C GLU A 112 -6.71 1.83 8.21
N TYR A 113 -7.95 1.43 7.92
CA TYR A 113 -8.38 1.05 6.57
C TYR A 113 -8.20 2.20 5.57
N LYS A 114 -8.52 3.44 5.95
CA LYS A 114 -8.29 4.63 5.10
C LYS A 114 -6.81 4.85 4.80
N ILE A 115 -5.93 4.66 5.78
CA ILE A 115 -4.48 4.76 5.57
C ILE A 115 -4.03 3.69 4.55
N VAL A 116 -4.51 2.46 4.70
CA VAL A 116 -4.18 1.35 3.79
C VAL A 116 -4.68 1.61 2.37
N LEU A 117 -5.85 2.26 2.19
CA LEU A 117 -6.33 2.63 0.86
C LEU A 117 -5.44 3.68 0.17
N VAL A 118 -5.03 4.73 0.89
CA VAL A 118 -4.10 5.74 0.35
C VAL A 118 -2.76 5.12 -0.03
N GLN A 119 -2.28 4.18 0.79
CA GLN A 119 -1.08 3.42 0.48
C GLN A 119 -1.28 2.56 -0.78
N GLU A 120 -2.36 1.79 -0.87
CA GLU A 120 -2.66 0.95 -2.05
C GLU A 120 -2.78 1.77 -3.35
N GLU A 121 -3.44 2.92 -3.32
CA GLU A 121 -3.57 3.82 -4.47
C GLU A 121 -2.19 4.26 -4.99
N SER A 122 -1.28 4.61 -4.07
CA SER A 122 0.11 4.97 -4.41
C SER A 122 0.94 3.80 -4.96
N PHE A 123 0.50 2.55 -4.77
CA PHE A 123 1.16 1.36 -5.32
C PHE A 123 0.63 0.97 -6.71
N LEU A 124 -0.58 1.39 -7.06
CA LEU A 124 -1.25 1.04 -8.32
C LEU A 124 -1.10 2.12 -9.40
N TYR A 125 -0.77 3.36 -9.01
CA TYR A 125 -0.58 4.52 -9.88
C TYR A 125 0.78 5.17 -9.61
#